data_AF-A0A669BXF3-F1
#
_entry.id   AF-A0A669BXF3-F1
#
_cell.length_a   1.000
_cell.length_b   1.000
_cell.length_c   1.000
_cell.angle_alpha   90.00
_cell.angle_beta   90.00
_cell.angle_gamma   90.00
#
_symmetry.space_group_name_H-M   'P 1'
#
loop_
_entity.id
_entity.type
_entity.pdbx_description
1 polymer ?
#
loop_
_entity_poly.entity_id
_entity_poly.type
_entity_poly.pdbx_seq_one_letter_code
_entity_poly.pdbx_strand_id
1 'polypeptide(L)'
;HHTPSSSSSSPAAAVVAAAAPIPQNPGITPFQQQHHTARSLDRALEDAVCSGILNLSGRKLREYPGMSYDLTDTTQADLSKNRLTEIPPEVCLFAPLESLNLYHNCIKCIPEAIINLQMLTYLDISRNLLTVLPKYLFNLPLKVLLVSNNKLVSIPEEIGKAKDLMELDVSSNEIQALPAQVGKLQALRELNIRKNSLHMLPDELADLPLIRLDFSCNKITEIPPAYGKLRQLQHIILDNNPMQSPPAQICLKGKVHIFKYLNMQACRMDKKPDTLDLPSLGKRCLPQPLTDRGSRQEISSTDPSFTMRRKMEHLREEMEQIGLLRQNIESRLKVLLPDDVGAALMDGVVLCHLANHICPRSVASIHVPSPAVPKLSMAKCRRNVENFLDACKKLGVPQDKLCLPHHILEERGLVKVGVTVQALLDLPTSKPTQLSTV
;
A
#
# COMPACT_ATOMS: atom_id res chain seq x y z
N HIS A 1 -67.98 -11.93 24.50
CA HIS A 1 -69.04 -11.42 25.38
C HIS A 1 -68.54 -11.48 26.83
N HIS A 2 -68.70 -10.38 27.56
CA HIS A 2 -68.51 -10.15 29.00
C HIS A 2 -67.09 -9.90 29.56
N THR A 3 -66.92 -8.65 30.01
CA THR A 3 -65.98 -8.09 31.00
C THR A 3 -66.37 -8.50 32.44
N PRO A 4 -65.51 -8.36 33.50
CA PRO A 4 -65.22 -7.07 34.20
C PRO A 4 -63.73 -6.93 34.69
N SER A 5 -63.06 -5.76 34.71
CA SER A 5 -62.98 -4.72 35.79
C SER A 5 -63.02 -5.28 37.24
N SER A 6 -62.19 -4.95 38.24
CA SER A 6 -61.31 -3.79 38.54
C SER A 6 -60.61 -3.99 39.92
N SER A 7 -59.64 -3.11 40.25
CA SER A 7 -59.05 -2.76 41.57
C SER A 7 -57.82 -3.59 42.02
N SER A 8 -56.74 -3.06 42.60
CA SER A 8 -56.28 -1.68 42.89
C SER A 8 -54.88 -1.77 43.52
N SER A 9 -53.92 -0.93 43.10
CA SER A 9 -52.96 -0.25 44.00
C SER A 9 -51.96 0.61 43.20
N SER A 10 -52.11 1.93 43.32
CA SER A 10 -51.06 2.95 43.16
C SER A 10 -50.35 3.13 44.52
N PRO A 11 -49.33 4.01 44.74
CA PRO A 11 -48.84 5.10 43.87
C PRO A 11 -47.32 5.40 43.88
N ALA A 12 -46.87 6.29 42.99
CA ALA A 12 -45.86 7.35 43.21
C ALA A 12 -45.59 8.04 41.84
N ALA A 13 -46.25 9.16 41.52
CA ALA A 13 -45.84 10.53 41.82
C ALA A 13 -44.57 10.98 41.05
N ALA A 14 -44.76 11.81 40.01
CA ALA A 14 -44.05 13.09 39.86
C ALA A 14 -44.54 13.86 38.63
N VAL A 15 -44.84 15.12 38.88
CA VAL A 15 -45.41 16.16 38.01
C VAL A 15 -44.39 16.60 36.95
N VAL A 16 -44.81 16.78 35.69
CA VAL A 16 -44.02 17.48 34.66
C VAL A 16 -44.76 18.75 34.24
N ALA A 17 -44.12 19.90 34.47
CA ALA A 17 -44.55 21.23 34.06
C ALA A 17 -43.87 21.67 32.75
N ALA A 18 -44.53 22.62 32.08
CA ALA A 18 -44.40 23.02 30.68
C ALA A 18 -43.10 23.76 30.28
N ALA A 19 -42.76 23.69 28.98
CA ALA A 19 -41.91 24.66 28.28
C ALA A 19 -42.32 24.78 26.79
N ALA A 20 -42.33 26.02 26.30
CA ALA A 20 -42.85 26.52 25.01
C ALA A 20 -41.96 26.21 23.77
N PRO A 21 -42.42 26.45 22.52
CA PRO A 21 -41.79 25.91 21.30
C PRO A 21 -40.66 26.80 20.74
N ILE A 22 -39.64 26.16 20.15
CA ILE A 22 -38.48 26.76 19.46
C ILE A 22 -38.65 26.53 17.94
N PRO A 23 -38.29 27.49 17.06
CA PRO A 23 -38.68 27.47 15.64
C PRO A 23 -37.90 26.43 14.82
N GLN A 24 -38.60 25.79 13.90
CA GLN A 24 -38.04 24.88 12.89
C GLN A 24 -37.21 25.67 11.86
N ASN A 25 -35.96 25.25 11.66
CA ASN A 25 -35.15 25.63 10.49
C ASN A 25 -35.28 24.48 9.46
N PRO A 26 -35.54 24.75 8.16
CA PRO A 26 -35.90 23.72 7.20
C PRO A 26 -34.70 22.82 6.87
N GLY A 27 -34.92 21.51 6.97
CA GLY A 27 -33.93 20.49 6.74
C GLY A 27 -33.45 20.43 5.29
N ILE A 28 -32.14 20.23 5.13
CA ILE A 28 -31.54 19.73 3.89
C ILE A 28 -32.02 18.29 3.71
N THR A 29 -32.79 18.06 2.65
CA THR A 29 -33.35 16.75 2.32
C THR A 29 -32.28 15.79 1.77
N PRO A 30 -32.45 14.47 1.90
CA PRO A 30 -31.51 13.45 1.40
C PRO A 30 -31.21 13.55 -0.11
N PHE A 31 -32.06 14.25 -0.87
CA PHE A 31 -31.88 14.50 -2.29
C PHE A 31 -30.68 15.40 -2.61
N GLN A 32 -30.27 16.33 -1.74
CA GLN A 32 -29.17 17.24 -2.05
C GLN A 32 -27.78 16.58 -1.97
N GLN A 33 -27.59 15.53 -1.16
CA GLN A 33 -26.31 14.82 -1.08
C GLN A 33 -26.02 13.92 -2.29
N GLN A 34 -27.04 13.26 -2.86
CA GLN A 34 -26.88 12.45 -4.08
C GLN A 34 -26.53 13.30 -5.30
N HIS A 35 -27.07 14.53 -5.40
CA HIS A 35 -26.78 15.42 -6.53
C HIS A 35 -25.34 15.96 -6.54
N HIS A 36 -24.68 16.12 -5.39
CA HIS A 36 -23.28 16.56 -5.35
C HIS A 36 -22.30 15.46 -5.79
N THR A 37 -22.54 14.20 -5.40
CA THR A 37 -21.72 13.07 -5.86
C THR A 37 -21.96 12.76 -7.33
N ALA A 38 -23.20 12.88 -7.81
CA ALA A 38 -23.53 12.70 -9.23
C ALA A 38 -22.88 13.77 -10.12
N ARG A 39 -22.94 15.05 -9.74
CA ARG A 39 -22.23 16.12 -10.49
C ARG A 39 -20.71 15.94 -10.50
N SER A 40 -20.12 15.42 -9.41
CA SER A 40 -18.69 15.08 -9.39
C SER A 40 -18.35 13.84 -10.22
N LEU A 41 -19.34 12.98 -10.44
CA LEU A 41 -19.25 11.79 -11.29
C LEU A 41 -19.22 12.16 -12.76
N ASP A 42 -20.24 12.89 -13.20
CA ASP A 42 -20.35 13.39 -14.56
C ASP A 42 -19.12 14.21 -14.97
N ARG A 43 -18.68 15.12 -14.10
CA ARG A 43 -17.48 15.92 -14.36
C ARG A 43 -16.21 15.08 -14.54
N ALA A 44 -16.05 14.01 -13.78
CA ALA A 44 -14.87 13.16 -13.92
C ALA A 44 -14.93 12.26 -15.16
N LEU A 45 -16.13 11.89 -15.60
CA LEU A 45 -16.31 11.19 -16.88
C LEU A 45 -16.02 12.17 -18.03
N GLU A 46 -16.51 13.41 -17.96
CA GLU A 46 -16.21 14.46 -18.93
C GLU A 46 -14.70 14.79 -19.00
N ASP A 47 -14.05 14.95 -17.84
CA ASP A 47 -12.60 15.16 -17.75
C ASP A 47 -11.82 13.95 -18.31
N ALA A 48 -12.34 12.73 -18.14
CA ALA A 48 -11.72 11.52 -18.68
C ALA A 48 -11.77 11.48 -20.21
N VAL A 49 -12.87 11.91 -20.83
CA VAL A 49 -12.97 12.03 -22.30
C VAL A 49 -11.90 12.98 -22.85
N CYS A 50 -11.59 14.06 -22.14
CA CYS A 50 -10.59 15.03 -22.60
C CYS A 50 -9.14 14.62 -22.31
N SER A 51 -8.90 13.84 -21.25
CA SER A 51 -7.55 13.54 -20.75
C SER A 51 -7.08 12.11 -21.04
N GLY A 52 -7.99 11.20 -21.39
CA GLY A 52 -7.72 9.76 -21.47
C GLY A 52 -7.41 9.13 -20.10
N ILE A 53 -7.69 9.82 -18.99
CA ILE A 53 -7.44 9.36 -17.62
C ILE A 53 -8.76 9.37 -16.85
N LEU A 54 -9.26 8.18 -16.55
CA LEU A 54 -10.47 7.99 -15.76
C LEU A 54 -10.12 7.92 -14.27
N ASN A 55 -10.58 8.88 -13.47
CA ASN A 55 -10.43 8.83 -12.01
C ASN A 55 -11.79 8.82 -11.31
N LEU A 56 -12.16 7.66 -10.82
CA LEU A 56 -13.38 7.39 -10.05
C LEU A 56 -13.07 6.96 -8.60
N SER A 57 -11.86 7.25 -8.09
CA SER A 57 -11.43 6.81 -6.77
C SER A 57 -12.29 7.38 -5.64
N GLY A 58 -12.54 6.57 -4.60
CA GLY A 58 -13.13 7.05 -3.33
C GLY A 58 -14.62 7.40 -3.38
N ARG A 59 -15.35 6.95 -4.40
CA ARG A 59 -16.73 7.36 -4.67
C ARG A 59 -17.79 6.43 -4.10
N LYS A 60 -17.38 5.37 -3.39
CA LYS A 60 -18.27 4.34 -2.80
C LYS A 60 -19.16 3.66 -3.83
N LEU A 61 -18.70 3.61 -5.09
CA LEU A 61 -19.42 3.00 -6.21
C LEU A 61 -19.56 1.49 -5.98
N ARG A 62 -20.76 0.95 -6.17
CA ARG A 62 -21.00 -0.50 -6.16
C ARG A 62 -20.93 -1.11 -7.56
N GLU A 63 -21.28 -0.30 -8.55
CA GLU A 63 -21.32 -0.64 -9.97
C GLU A 63 -20.64 0.49 -10.73
N TYR A 64 -20.18 0.17 -11.93
CA TYR A 64 -19.57 1.16 -12.83
C TYR A 64 -20.66 2.10 -13.35
N PRO A 65 -20.41 3.42 -13.42
CA PRO A 65 -21.36 4.34 -14.05
C PRO A 65 -21.56 3.96 -15.52
N GLY A 66 -22.82 3.82 -15.96
CA GLY A 66 -23.11 3.40 -17.34
C GLY A 66 -22.41 4.25 -18.41
N MET A 67 -22.33 3.71 -19.64
CA MET A 67 -21.67 4.31 -20.82
C MET A 67 -22.39 5.58 -21.33
N SER A 68 -22.49 6.64 -20.51
CA SER A 68 -22.98 7.94 -20.96
C SER A 68 -21.95 8.72 -21.79
N TYR A 69 -20.68 8.33 -21.71
CA TYR A 69 -19.56 8.94 -22.42
C TYR A 69 -18.72 7.85 -23.10
N ASP A 70 -18.22 8.15 -24.30
CA ASP A 70 -17.25 7.30 -24.98
C ASP A 70 -15.87 7.51 -24.35
N LEU A 71 -15.37 6.46 -23.68
CA LEU A 71 -14.10 6.46 -22.96
C LEU A 71 -13.13 5.44 -23.57
N THR A 72 -13.36 5.01 -24.81
CA THR A 72 -12.58 3.95 -25.48
C THR A 72 -11.10 4.31 -25.67
N ASP A 73 -10.74 5.59 -25.59
CA ASP A 73 -9.38 6.13 -25.66
C ASP A 73 -8.66 6.21 -24.29
N THR A 74 -9.30 5.75 -23.21
CA THR A 74 -8.74 5.80 -21.85
C THR A 74 -7.48 4.95 -21.73
N THR A 75 -6.37 5.58 -21.33
CA THR A 75 -5.07 4.95 -21.11
C THR A 75 -4.83 4.59 -19.65
N GLN A 76 -5.46 5.30 -18.71
CA GLN A 76 -5.32 5.05 -17.27
C GLN A 76 -6.67 5.12 -16.58
N ALA A 77 -6.97 4.12 -15.76
CA ALA A 77 -8.21 4.06 -15.01
C ALA A 77 -7.93 3.80 -13.52
N ASP A 78 -8.36 4.73 -12.67
CA ASP A 78 -8.34 4.61 -11.22
C ASP A 78 -9.77 4.46 -10.68
N LEU A 79 -10.08 3.25 -10.25
CA LEU A 79 -11.35 2.82 -9.65
C LEU A 79 -11.15 2.44 -8.18
N SER A 80 -10.05 2.86 -7.57
CA SER A 80 -9.68 2.49 -6.19
C SER A 80 -10.65 3.03 -5.13
N LYS A 81 -10.62 2.47 -3.92
CA LYS A 81 -11.42 2.92 -2.75
C LYS A 81 -12.93 2.97 -3.03
N ASN A 82 -13.43 2.02 -3.83
CA ASN A 82 -14.86 1.85 -4.11
C ASN A 82 -15.40 0.58 -3.43
N ARG A 83 -16.56 0.10 -3.86
CA ARG A 83 -17.24 -1.09 -3.34
C ARG A 83 -17.58 -2.06 -4.48
N LEU A 84 -16.80 -2.04 -5.55
CA LEU A 84 -17.01 -2.89 -6.72
C LEU A 84 -16.83 -4.36 -6.32
N THR A 85 -17.76 -5.22 -6.73
CA THR A 85 -17.73 -6.66 -6.44
C THR A 85 -17.02 -7.48 -7.52
N GLU A 86 -16.88 -6.91 -8.70
CA GLU A 86 -16.20 -7.47 -9.86
C GLU A 86 -15.53 -6.34 -10.66
N ILE A 87 -14.63 -6.70 -11.57
CA ILE A 87 -14.11 -5.73 -12.54
C ILE A 87 -15.21 -5.48 -13.58
N PRO A 88 -15.63 -4.23 -13.80
CA PRO A 88 -16.67 -3.92 -14.76
C PRO A 88 -16.23 -4.32 -16.19
N PRO A 89 -17.04 -5.08 -16.94
CA PRO A 89 -16.70 -5.49 -18.30
C PRO A 89 -16.51 -4.29 -19.23
N GLU A 90 -17.11 -3.14 -18.91
CA GLU A 90 -16.96 -1.90 -19.66
C GLU A 90 -15.52 -1.36 -19.60
N VAL A 91 -14.84 -1.49 -18.46
CA VAL A 91 -13.44 -1.09 -18.31
C VAL A 91 -12.54 -1.96 -19.19
N CYS A 92 -12.94 -3.20 -19.43
CA CYS A 92 -12.24 -4.12 -20.33
C CYS A 92 -12.39 -3.74 -21.82
N LEU A 93 -13.22 -2.75 -22.17
CA LEU A 93 -13.34 -2.24 -23.55
C LEU A 93 -12.29 -1.17 -23.88
N PHE A 94 -11.57 -0.66 -22.89
CA PHE A 94 -10.53 0.36 -23.08
C PHE A 94 -9.28 -0.28 -23.69
N ALA A 95 -9.27 -0.40 -25.02
CA ALA A 95 -8.19 -1.03 -25.76
C ALA A 95 -6.78 -0.46 -25.46
N PRO A 96 -6.58 0.87 -25.29
CA PRO A 96 -5.27 1.45 -25.00
C PRO A 96 -4.96 1.53 -23.50
N LEU A 97 -5.72 0.86 -22.63
CA LEU A 97 -5.52 0.95 -21.19
C LEU A 97 -4.17 0.34 -20.78
N GLU A 98 -3.28 1.19 -20.27
CA GLU A 98 -1.94 0.82 -19.80
C GLU A 98 -1.90 0.57 -18.30
N SER A 99 -2.73 1.27 -17.53
CA SER A 99 -2.75 1.23 -16.07
C SER A 99 -4.16 1.14 -15.52
N LEU A 100 -4.41 0.08 -14.74
CA LEU A 100 -5.68 -0.13 -14.04
C LEU A 100 -5.45 -0.26 -12.53
N ASN A 101 -6.01 0.67 -11.77
CA ASN A 101 -5.97 0.66 -10.31
C ASN A 101 -7.36 0.34 -9.74
N LEU A 102 -7.46 -0.79 -9.04
CA LEU A 102 -8.66 -1.30 -8.37
C LEU A 102 -8.40 -1.52 -6.87
N TYR A 103 -7.37 -0.87 -6.32
CA TYR A 103 -6.98 -0.94 -4.93
C TYR A 103 -8.18 -0.68 -3.99
N HIS A 104 -8.34 -1.49 -2.95
CA HIS A 104 -9.36 -1.31 -1.92
C HIS A 104 -10.80 -1.29 -2.47
N ASN A 105 -11.23 -2.44 -3.00
CA ASN A 105 -12.60 -2.71 -3.43
C ASN A 105 -13.10 -4.00 -2.75
N CYS A 106 -14.18 -4.61 -3.28
CA CYS A 106 -14.72 -5.88 -2.81
C CYS A 106 -14.70 -6.94 -3.92
N ILE A 107 -13.72 -6.85 -4.83
CA ILE A 107 -13.66 -7.67 -6.05
C ILE A 107 -13.42 -9.14 -5.68
N LYS A 108 -14.31 -10.02 -6.13
CA LYS A 108 -14.26 -11.46 -5.87
C LYS A 108 -13.70 -12.27 -7.03
N CYS A 109 -13.89 -11.79 -8.25
CA CYS A 109 -13.42 -12.44 -9.47
C CYS A 109 -12.96 -11.41 -10.50
N ILE A 110 -12.07 -11.86 -11.38
CA ILE A 110 -11.60 -11.13 -12.56
C ILE A 110 -12.34 -11.75 -13.75
N PRO A 111 -13.05 -10.98 -14.59
CA PRO A 111 -13.77 -11.49 -15.75
C PRO A 111 -12.81 -11.87 -16.89
N GLU A 112 -13.24 -12.77 -17.76
CA GLU A 112 -12.45 -13.15 -18.95
C GLU A 112 -12.22 -11.97 -19.90
N ALA A 113 -13.13 -10.99 -19.93
CA ALA A 113 -13.00 -9.77 -20.73
C ALA A 113 -11.71 -8.99 -20.48
N ILE A 114 -11.02 -9.20 -19.33
CA ILE A 114 -9.73 -8.56 -19.04
C ILE A 114 -8.68 -8.82 -20.15
N ILE A 115 -8.83 -9.92 -20.90
CA ILE A 115 -7.95 -10.25 -22.04
C ILE A 115 -7.97 -9.17 -23.13
N ASN A 116 -9.00 -8.33 -23.22
CA ASN A 116 -9.07 -7.29 -24.24
C ASN A 116 -8.05 -6.15 -24.01
N LEU A 117 -7.53 -6.04 -22.78
CA LEU A 117 -6.61 -4.99 -22.37
C LEU A 117 -5.16 -5.31 -22.78
N GLN A 118 -4.92 -5.42 -24.08
CA GLN A 118 -3.63 -5.86 -24.65
C GLN A 118 -2.48 -4.88 -24.41
N MET A 119 -2.74 -3.66 -23.93
CA MET A 119 -1.73 -2.68 -23.56
C MET A 119 -1.50 -2.59 -22.05
N LEU A 120 -2.21 -3.39 -21.24
CA LEU A 120 -2.16 -3.29 -19.79
C LEU A 120 -0.81 -3.74 -19.25
N THR A 121 -0.08 -2.77 -18.69
CA THR A 121 1.25 -3.01 -18.10
C THR A 121 1.24 -2.94 -16.58
N TYR A 122 0.30 -2.20 -16.00
CA TYR A 122 0.15 -2.03 -14.55
C TYR A 122 -1.25 -2.43 -14.11
N LEU A 123 -1.32 -3.36 -13.15
CA LEU A 123 -2.56 -3.79 -12.55
C LEU A 123 -2.42 -3.89 -11.03
N ASP A 124 -3.19 -3.06 -10.33
CA ASP A 124 -3.32 -3.13 -8.87
C ASP A 124 -4.73 -3.58 -8.48
N ILE A 125 -4.85 -4.79 -7.93
CA ILE A 125 -6.10 -5.33 -7.35
C ILE A 125 -5.87 -5.66 -5.86
N SER A 126 -4.98 -4.91 -5.20
CA SER A 126 -4.69 -5.10 -3.79
C SER A 126 -5.88 -4.74 -2.90
N ARG A 127 -5.96 -5.36 -1.71
CA ARG A 127 -7.04 -5.18 -0.73
C ARG A 127 -8.43 -5.46 -1.31
N ASN A 128 -8.58 -6.62 -1.93
CA ASN A 128 -9.84 -7.13 -2.47
C ASN A 128 -10.20 -8.47 -1.81
N LEU A 129 -11.14 -9.22 -2.40
CA LEU A 129 -11.63 -10.49 -1.89
C LEU A 129 -11.36 -11.64 -2.87
N LEU A 130 -10.33 -11.51 -3.71
CA LEU A 130 -9.99 -12.51 -4.72
C LEU A 130 -9.56 -13.82 -4.05
N THR A 131 -10.11 -14.93 -4.51
CA THR A 131 -9.75 -16.28 -4.05
C THR A 131 -8.85 -17.03 -5.04
N VAL A 132 -8.96 -16.71 -6.33
CA VAL A 132 -8.22 -17.35 -7.42
C VAL A 132 -7.82 -16.30 -8.45
N LEU A 133 -6.59 -16.41 -8.98
CA LEU A 133 -6.14 -15.67 -10.15
C LEU A 133 -6.43 -16.50 -11.42
N PRO A 134 -7.16 -15.96 -12.40
CA PRO A 134 -7.46 -16.71 -13.60
C PRO A 134 -6.25 -16.83 -14.53
N LYS A 135 -6.15 -17.98 -15.21
CA LYS A 135 -5.05 -18.28 -16.15
C LYS A 135 -4.88 -17.26 -17.28
N TYR A 136 -5.97 -16.64 -17.72
CA TYR A 136 -5.96 -15.68 -18.82
C TYR A 136 -5.36 -14.33 -18.45
N LEU A 137 -5.24 -14.01 -17.15
CA LEU A 137 -4.56 -12.79 -16.69
C LEU A 137 -3.11 -12.71 -17.16
N PHE A 138 -2.44 -13.87 -17.24
CA PHE A 138 -1.02 -13.99 -17.62
C PHE A 138 -0.79 -14.02 -19.13
N ASN A 139 -1.85 -13.86 -19.94
CA ASN A 139 -1.71 -13.62 -21.37
C ASN A 139 -1.53 -12.11 -21.68
N LEU A 140 -1.70 -11.23 -20.69
CA LEU A 140 -1.50 -9.80 -20.82
C LEU A 140 -0.01 -9.43 -20.64
N PRO A 141 0.47 -8.35 -21.29
CA PRO A 141 1.86 -7.89 -21.16
C PRO A 141 2.11 -7.09 -19.87
N LEU A 142 1.70 -7.66 -18.73
CA LEU A 142 1.83 -7.06 -17.41
C LEU A 142 3.31 -6.94 -17.02
N LYS A 143 3.70 -5.74 -16.60
CA LYS A 143 5.01 -5.43 -16.01
C LYS A 143 4.94 -5.38 -14.49
N VAL A 144 3.80 -4.92 -13.95
CA VAL A 144 3.57 -4.81 -12.51
C VAL A 144 2.22 -5.42 -12.18
N LEU A 145 2.22 -6.39 -11.28
CA LEU A 145 1.01 -7.04 -10.79
C LEU A 145 0.98 -7.00 -9.26
N LEU A 146 0.09 -6.19 -8.71
CA LEU A 146 -0.11 -6.05 -7.27
C LEU A 146 -1.44 -6.69 -6.87
N VAL A 147 -1.37 -7.76 -6.08
CA VAL A 147 -2.53 -8.52 -5.59
C VAL A 147 -2.42 -8.75 -4.08
N SER A 148 -1.79 -7.80 -3.39
CA SER A 148 -1.60 -7.87 -1.94
C SER A 148 -2.93 -7.83 -1.18
N ASN A 149 -3.00 -8.42 0.02
CA ASN A 149 -4.19 -8.38 0.87
C ASN A 149 -5.47 -8.93 0.19
N ASN A 150 -5.37 -10.10 -0.42
CA ASN A 150 -6.50 -10.86 -0.94
C ASN A 150 -6.65 -12.19 -0.16
N LYS A 151 -7.41 -13.15 -0.70
CA LYS A 151 -7.61 -14.49 -0.12
C LYS A 151 -7.11 -15.58 -1.06
N LEU A 152 -6.02 -15.31 -1.79
CA LEU A 152 -5.47 -16.26 -2.76
C LEU A 152 -4.85 -17.46 -2.03
N VAL A 153 -5.22 -18.68 -2.46
CA VAL A 153 -4.69 -19.94 -1.91
C VAL A 153 -3.52 -20.47 -2.74
N SER A 154 -3.48 -20.13 -4.02
CA SER A 154 -2.43 -20.53 -4.96
C SER A 154 -2.28 -19.52 -6.09
N ILE A 155 -1.14 -19.60 -6.78
CA ILE A 155 -0.88 -18.91 -8.04
C ILE A 155 -0.93 -19.96 -9.15
N PRO A 156 -1.61 -19.71 -10.28
CA PRO A 156 -1.68 -20.66 -11.38
C PRO A 156 -0.32 -20.79 -12.10
N GLU A 157 -0.07 -21.95 -12.70
CA GLU A 157 1.18 -22.26 -13.41
C GLU A 157 1.40 -21.38 -14.64
N GLU A 158 0.33 -20.83 -15.21
CA GLU A 158 0.38 -19.90 -16.34
C GLU A 158 1.09 -18.58 -16.02
N ILE A 159 1.39 -18.27 -14.75
CA ILE A 159 2.28 -17.17 -14.36
C ILE A 159 3.57 -17.15 -15.21
N GLY A 160 4.11 -18.32 -15.56
CA GLY A 160 5.32 -18.43 -16.37
C GLY A 160 5.20 -17.90 -17.80
N LYS A 161 3.99 -17.52 -18.28
CA LYS A 161 3.77 -16.86 -19.57
C LYS A 161 4.06 -15.36 -19.52
N ALA A 162 3.95 -14.72 -18.36
CA ALA A 162 4.11 -13.28 -18.18
C ALA A 162 5.60 -12.88 -18.17
N LYS A 163 6.27 -12.99 -19.33
CA LYS A 163 7.73 -12.79 -19.45
C LYS A 163 8.19 -11.37 -19.14
N ASP A 164 7.32 -10.39 -19.31
CA ASP A 164 7.62 -8.96 -19.11
C ASP A 164 7.40 -8.50 -17.66
N LEU A 165 6.92 -9.40 -16.78
CA LEU A 165 6.62 -9.08 -15.39
C LEU A 165 7.90 -8.76 -14.61
N MET A 166 7.99 -7.53 -14.09
CA MET A 166 9.12 -7.01 -13.34
C MET A 166 8.86 -7.01 -11.83
N GLU A 167 7.62 -6.79 -11.42
CA GLU A 167 7.21 -6.73 -10.02
C GLU A 167 5.95 -7.56 -9.79
N LEU A 168 6.03 -8.47 -8.82
CA LEU A 168 4.92 -9.29 -8.37
C LEU A 168 4.77 -9.16 -6.86
N ASP A 169 3.67 -8.55 -6.42
CA ASP A 169 3.29 -8.50 -5.01
C ASP A 169 2.03 -9.35 -4.77
N VAL A 170 2.21 -10.43 -4.03
CA VAL A 170 1.14 -11.33 -3.57
C VAL A 170 1.14 -11.44 -2.05
N SER A 171 1.63 -10.41 -1.37
CA SER A 171 1.75 -10.39 0.09
C SER A 171 0.40 -10.39 0.79
N SER A 172 0.36 -10.85 2.05
CA SER A 172 -0.87 -10.92 2.86
C SER A 172 -1.99 -11.72 2.18
N ASN A 173 -1.67 -12.88 1.63
CA ASN A 173 -2.62 -13.87 1.09
C ASN A 173 -2.54 -15.19 1.89
N GLU A 174 -3.20 -16.24 1.40
CA GLU A 174 -3.23 -17.56 2.03
C GLU A 174 -2.47 -18.61 1.18
N ILE A 175 -1.43 -18.16 0.45
CA ILE A 175 -0.72 -19.01 -0.52
C ILE A 175 0.09 -20.08 0.22
N GLN A 176 -0.13 -21.35 -0.16
CA GLN A 176 0.52 -22.51 0.48
C GLN A 176 1.80 -22.97 -0.24
N ALA A 177 1.84 -22.82 -1.56
CA ALA A 177 2.99 -23.15 -2.40
C ALA A 177 3.09 -22.19 -3.59
N LEU A 178 4.32 -21.92 -4.02
CA LEU A 178 4.59 -21.22 -5.28
C LEU A 178 4.85 -22.24 -6.39
N PRO A 179 4.28 -22.05 -7.59
CA PRO A 179 4.55 -22.93 -8.73
C PRO A 179 5.99 -22.75 -9.24
N ALA A 180 6.62 -23.82 -9.71
CA ALA A 180 7.98 -23.80 -10.30
C ALA A 180 8.07 -22.85 -11.51
N GLN A 181 6.95 -22.63 -12.20
CA GLN A 181 6.81 -21.75 -13.35
C GLN A 181 7.12 -20.27 -13.04
N VAL A 182 7.12 -19.85 -11.77
CA VAL A 182 7.61 -18.51 -11.38
C VAL A 182 9.07 -18.31 -11.80
N GLY A 183 9.88 -19.37 -11.84
CA GLY A 183 11.26 -19.34 -12.34
C GLY A 183 11.40 -19.02 -13.84
N LYS A 184 10.30 -18.98 -14.61
CA LYS A 184 10.31 -18.58 -16.02
C LYS A 184 10.25 -17.06 -16.23
N LEU A 185 10.03 -16.27 -15.17
CA LEU A 185 9.85 -14.82 -15.23
C LEU A 185 11.19 -14.07 -15.36
N GLN A 186 11.82 -14.12 -16.54
CA GLN A 186 13.15 -13.54 -16.77
C GLN A 186 13.25 -12.01 -16.55
N ALA A 187 12.14 -11.29 -16.62
CA ALA A 187 12.10 -9.86 -16.29
C ALA A 187 11.90 -9.57 -14.79
N LEU A 188 11.60 -10.56 -13.95
CA LEU A 188 11.23 -10.33 -12.55
C LEU A 188 12.43 -9.82 -11.74
N ARG A 189 12.24 -8.68 -11.10
CA ARG A 189 13.22 -8.03 -10.23
C ARG A 189 12.76 -7.98 -8.79
N GLU A 190 11.46 -7.85 -8.57
CA GLU A 190 10.89 -7.76 -7.23
C GLU A 190 9.81 -8.81 -7.03
N LEU A 191 9.98 -9.63 -5.99
CA LEU A 191 9.01 -10.62 -5.57
C LEU A 191 8.68 -10.42 -4.10
N ASN A 192 7.44 -10.04 -3.82
CA ASN A 192 6.91 -9.90 -2.47
C ASN A 192 5.85 -10.98 -2.21
N ILE A 193 6.22 -11.94 -1.36
CA ILE A 193 5.41 -13.08 -0.93
C ILE A 193 5.24 -13.08 0.59
N ARG A 194 5.45 -11.93 1.24
CA ARG A 194 5.31 -11.73 2.69
C ARG A 194 3.93 -12.13 3.20
N LYS A 195 3.85 -12.66 4.43
CA LYS A 195 2.59 -12.97 5.14
C LYS A 195 1.70 -13.90 4.32
N ASN A 196 2.25 -15.04 3.93
CA ASN A 196 1.53 -16.15 3.32
C ASN A 196 1.69 -17.42 4.19
N SER A 197 1.23 -18.57 3.71
CA SER A 197 1.37 -19.87 4.40
C SER A 197 2.37 -20.79 3.67
N LEU A 198 3.40 -20.23 3.05
CA LEU A 198 4.38 -20.99 2.28
C LEU A 198 5.23 -21.89 3.18
N HIS A 199 5.38 -23.16 2.79
CA HIS A 199 6.23 -24.13 3.48
C HIS A 199 7.63 -24.25 2.88
N MET A 200 7.76 -24.10 1.56
CA MET A 200 9.02 -24.17 0.83
C MET A 200 9.02 -23.17 -0.32
N LEU A 201 10.21 -22.81 -0.79
CA LEU A 201 10.39 -22.02 -2.00
C LEU A 201 10.93 -22.91 -3.14
N PRO A 202 10.46 -22.73 -4.39
CA PRO A 202 10.94 -23.51 -5.53
C PRO A 202 12.41 -23.19 -5.87
N ASP A 203 13.15 -24.20 -6.32
CA ASP A 203 14.56 -24.09 -6.73
C ASP A 203 14.74 -23.19 -7.95
N GLU A 204 13.73 -23.16 -8.83
CA GLU A 204 13.73 -22.42 -10.10
C GLU A 204 13.75 -20.90 -9.89
N LEU A 205 13.42 -20.40 -8.70
CA LEU A 205 13.60 -18.97 -8.37
C LEU A 205 15.08 -18.56 -8.38
N ALA A 206 16.01 -19.51 -8.24
CA ALA A 206 17.45 -19.24 -8.27
C ALA A 206 17.96 -18.73 -9.63
N ASP A 207 17.24 -19.01 -10.72
CA ASP A 207 17.61 -18.59 -12.08
C ASP A 207 17.11 -17.17 -12.41
N LEU A 208 16.31 -16.58 -11.51
CA LEU A 208 15.75 -15.25 -11.73
C LEU A 208 16.74 -14.13 -11.39
N PRO A 209 16.78 -13.03 -12.16
CA PRO A 209 17.55 -11.83 -11.85
C PRO A 209 16.90 -10.95 -10.76
N LEU A 210 16.50 -11.55 -9.64
CA LEU A 210 15.85 -10.85 -8.53
C LEU A 210 16.79 -9.84 -7.87
N ILE A 211 16.27 -8.66 -7.56
CA ILE A 211 16.90 -7.58 -6.79
C ILE A 211 16.34 -7.57 -5.36
N ARG A 212 15.04 -7.80 -5.19
CA ARG A 212 14.37 -7.83 -3.89
C ARG A 212 13.49 -9.06 -3.78
N LEU A 213 13.68 -9.79 -2.67
CA LEU A 213 12.89 -10.95 -2.33
C LEU A 213 12.44 -10.84 -0.86
N ASP A 214 11.14 -10.70 -0.65
CA ASP A 214 10.53 -10.69 0.68
C ASP A 214 9.61 -11.90 0.85
N PHE A 215 10.00 -12.81 1.75
CA PHE A 215 9.19 -13.95 2.17
C PHE A 215 8.99 -14.00 3.68
N SER A 216 9.05 -12.84 4.33
CA SER A 216 8.79 -12.73 5.77
C SER A 216 7.38 -13.20 6.15
N CYS A 217 7.20 -13.60 7.41
CA CYS A 217 5.93 -14.07 7.97
C CYS A 217 5.32 -15.26 7.19
N ASN A 218 6.13 -16.25 6.84
CA ASN A 218 5.70 -17.51 6.23
C ASN A 218 6.01 -18.71 7.15
N LYS A 219 5.87 -19.93 6.64
CA LYS A 219 6.20 -21.18 7.35
C LYS A 219 7.42 -21.87 6.72
N ILE A 220 8.32 -21.09 6.12
CA ILE A 220 9.47 -21.62 5.39
C ILE A 220 10.52 -22.15 6.39
N THR A 221 10.93 -23.40 6.20
CA THR A 221 11.93 -24.06 7.03
C THR A 221 13.32 -24.03 6.42
N GLU A 222 13.41 -24.04 5.09
CA GLU A 222 14.69 -24.08 4.39
C GLU A 222 14.74 -23.18 3.16
N ILE A 223 15.93 -22.61 2.91
CA ILE A 223 16.25 -21.94 1.65
C ILE A 223 17.11 -22.89 0.83
N PRO A 224 16.72 -23.22 -0.41
CA PRO A 224 17.50 -24.09 -1.26
C PRO A 224 18.93 -23.58 -1.50
N PRO A 225 19.95 -24.47 -1.50
CA PRO A 225 21.33 -24.08 -1.82
C PRO A 225 21.49 -23.40 -3.18
N ALA A 226 20.58 -23.70 -4.14
CA ALA A 226 20.53 -23.10 -5.46
C ALA A 226 20.47 -21.55 -5.41
N TYR A 227 19.89 -20.96 -4.36
CA TYR A 227 19.72 -19.51 -4.21
C TYR A 227 21.05 -18.78 -4.05
N GLY A 228 22.16 -19.50 -3.80
CA GLY A 228 23.51 -18.94 -3.90
C GLY A 228 23.84 -18.35 -5.28
N LYS A 229 23.11 -18.75 -6.34
CA LYS A 229 23.24 -18.24 -7.71
C LYS A 229 22.65 -16.83 -7.91
N LEU A 230 21.82 -16.33 -6.98
CA LEU A 230 21.13 -15.04 -7.08
C LEU A 230 22.09 -13.84 -6.90
N ARG A 231 22.94 -13.59 -7.89
CA ARG A 231 24.01 -12.56 -7.83
C ARG A 231 23.48 -11.13 -7.79
N GLN A 232 22.29 -10.88 -8.33
CA GLN A 232 21.68 -9.56 -8.42
C GLN A 232 20.86 -9.17 -7.18
N LEU A 233 20.60 -10.14 -6.28
CA LEU A 233 19.74 -9.92 -5.12
C LEU A 233 20.42 -8.95 -4.16
N GLN A 234 19.79 -7.82 -3.89
CA GLN A 234 20.28 -6.80 -2.95
C GLN A 234 19.61 -6.94 -1.58
N HIS A 235 18.30 -7.19 -1.58
CA HIS A 235 17.49 -7.26 -0.38
C HIS A 235 16.84 -8.64 -0.26
N ILE A 236 17.15 -9.34 0.84
CA ILE A 236 16.49 -10.59 1.22
C ILE A 236 15.86 -10.38 2.61
N ILE A 237 14.55 -10.50 2.69
CA ILE A 237 13.78 -10.31 3.92
C ILE A 237 13.08 -11.64 4.22
N LEU A 238 13.39 -12.23 5.37
CA LEU A 238 12.92 -13.58 5.74
C LEU A 238 12.43 -13.68 7.19
N ASP A 239 12.22 -12.54 7.84
CA ASP A 239 11.82 -12.45 9.24
C ASP A 239 10.54 -13.24 9.52
N ASN A 240 10.37 -13.74 10.74
CA ASN A 240 9.18 -14.51 11.14
C ASN A 240 8.94 -15.76 10.29
N ASN A 241 9.98 -16.56 10.05
CA ASN A 241 9.90 -17.91 9.50
C ASN A 241 10.55 -18.91 10.47
N PRO A 242 10.04 -20.15 10.59
CA PRO A 242 10.64 -21.23 11.39
C PRO A 242 11.89 -21.83 10.71
N MET A 243 12.87 -20.97 10.41
CA MET A 243 14.08 -21.31 9.66
C MET A 243 14.93 -22.36 10.40
N GLN A 244 15.16 -23.49 9.73
CA GLN A 244 16.08 -24.55 10.14
C GLN A 244 17.41 -24.44 9.38
N SER A 245 17.36 -24.18 8.07
CA SER A 245 18.53 -24.08 7.20
C SER A 245 18.39 -22.94 6.18
N PRO A 246 19.16 -21.85 6.25
CA PRO A 246 20.23 -21.56 7.20
C PRO A 246 19.73 -21.40 8.66
N PRO A 247 20.56 -21.72 9.67
CA PRO A 247 20.24 -21.45 11.06
C PRO A 247 19.89 -19.99 11.30
N ALA A 248 18.95 -19.71 12.21
CA ALA A 248 18.49 -18.35 12.52
C ALA A 248 19.63 -17.37 12.84
N GLN A 249 20.72 -17.84 13.46
CA GLN A 249 21.92 -17.03 13.73
C GLN A 249 22.59 -16.51 12.46
N ILE A 250 22.58 -17.27 11.36
CA ILE A 250 23.12 -16.87 10.06
C ILE A 250 22.17 -15.88 9.40
N CYS A 251 20.86 -16.14 9.49
CA CYS A 251 19.82 -15.25 8.98
C CYS A 251 19.91 -13.84 9.60
N LEU A 252 20.11 -13.75 10.91
CA LEU A 252 20.27 -12.49 11.65
C LEU A 252 21.51 -11.69 11.21
N LYS A 253 22.56 -12.35 10.69
CA LYS A 253 23.76 -11.69 10.15
C LYS A 253 23.58 -11.15 8.73
N GLY A 254 22.39 -11.32 8.15
CA GLY A 254 22.00 -10.74 6.86
C GLY A 254 22.52 -11.47 5.63
N LYS A 255 22.26 -10.86 4.47
CA LYS A 255 22.43 -11.46 3.12
C LYS A 255 23.79 -12.12 2.91
N VAL A 256 24.89 -11.45 3.24
CA VAL A 256 26.26 -11.92 2.95
C VAL A 256 26.53 -13.27 3.62
N HIS A 257 26.07 -13.44 4.85
CA HIS A 257 26.27 -14.67 5.61
C HIS A 257 25.38 -15.80 5.11
N ILE A 258 24.13 -15.49 4.75
CA ILE A 258 23.20 -16.43 4.13
C ILE A 258 23.81 -16.99 2.84
N PHE A 259 24.26 -16.12 1.93
CA PHE A 259 24.87 -16.55 0.67
C PHE A 259 26.16 -17.34 0.86
N LYS A 260 27.00 -16.95 1.82
CA LYS A 260 28.20 -17.72 2.18
C LYS A 260 27.83 -19.13 2.65
N TYR A 261 26.80 -19.27 3.48
CA TYR A 261 26.32 -20.57 3.93
C TYR A 261 25.75 -21.41 2.78
N LEU A 262 24.89 -20.82 1.92
CA LEU A 262 24.29 -21.52 0.78
C LEU A 262 25.37 -22.01 -0.20
N ASN A 263 26.36 -21.16 -0.52
CA ASN A 263 27.49 -21.56 -1.36
C ASN A 263 28.33 -22.68 -0.73
N MET A 264 28.57 -22.64 0.58
CA MET A 264 29.25 -23.73 1.28
C MET A 264 28.46 -25.04 1.28
N GLN A 265 27.13 -24.98 1.39
CA GLN A 265 26.26 -26.15 1.33
C GLN A 265 26.19 -26.73 -0.09
N ALA A 266 26.08 -25.89 -1.13
CA ALA A 266 26.12 -26.32 -2.51
C ALA A 266 27.41 -27.12 -2.81
N CYS A 267 28.58 -26.61 -2.40
CA CYS A 267 29.86 -27.33 -2.57
C CYS A 267 30.00 -28.62 -1.75
N ARG A 268 29.19 -28.81 -0.70
CA ARG A 268 29.18 -30.06 0.10
C ARG A 268 28.29 -31.12 -0.53
N MET A 269 27.20 -30.71 -1.17
CA MET A 269 26.32 -31.62 -1.92
C MET A 269 27.02 -32.19 -3.16
N ASP A 270 27.93 -31.43 -3.79
CA ASP A 270 28.79 -31.94 -4.87
C ASP A 270 29.84 -32.98 -4.40
N LYS A 271 29.97 -33.25 -3.09
CA LYS A 271 31.09 -34.03 -2.51
C LYS A 271 30.68 -35.27 -1.69
N LYS A 272 29.46 -35.79 -1.82
CA LYS A 272 29.05 -37.07 -1.20
C LYS A 272 28.32 -37.98 -2.20
N PRO A 273 28.50 -39.31 -2.12
CA PRO A 273 29.28 -40.03 -3.13
C PRO A 273 28.58 -41.31 -3.64
N ASP A 274 28.70 -41.61 -4.93
CA ASP A 274 28.47 -42.97 -5.41
C ASP A 274 29.77 -43.77 -5.30
N THR A 275 29.76 -44.75 -4.40
CA THR A 275 30.62 -45.97 -4.35
C THR A 275 32.11 -45.83 -3.99
N LEU A 276 32.44 -46.35 -2.79
CA LEU A 276 33.67 -47.06 -2.38
C LEU A 276 35.01 -46.72 -3.08
N ASP A 277 35.84 -45.89 -2.45
CA ASP A 277 37.22 -46.24 -2.02
C ASP A 277 37.94 -45.06 -1.33
N LEU A 278 38.78 -45.36 -0.33
CA LEU A 278 39.79 -44.47 0.28
C LEU A 278 41.17 -45.13 0.04
N PRO A 279 42.34 -44.45 0.16
CA PRO A 279 42.59 -43.03 0.44
C PRO A 279 43.70 -42.39 -0.45
N SER A 280 43.80 -41.05 -0.49
CA SER A 280 45.10 -40.35 -0.35
C SER A 280 45.02 -38.82 -0.32
N LEU A 281 45.80 -38.29 0.62
CA LEU A 281 46.37 -36.95 0.83
C LEU A 281 45.91 -35.77 -0.05
N GLY A 282 45.43 -34.74 0.67
CA GLY A 282 46.06 -33.42 0.62
C GLY A 282 45.71 -32.52 -0.55
N LYS A 283 44.87 -31.51 -0.29
CA LYS A 283 45.18 -30.11 -0.68
C LYS A 283 44.19 -29.15 -0.01
N ARG A 284 44.75 -28.32 0.88
CA ARG A 284 44.19 -27.01 1.22
C ARG A 284 44.06 -26.21 -0.07
N CYS A 285 42.91 -25.56 -0.28
CA CYS A 285 42.85 -24.41 -1.17
C CYS A 285 42.37 -23.21 -0.34
N LEU A 286 43.33 -22.38 0.07
CA LEU A 286 43.10 -21.00 0.48
C LEU A 286 42.72 -20.18 -0.78
N PRO A 287 41.92 -19.12 -0.63
CA PRO A 287 41.51 -18.29 -1.77
C PRO A 287 42.68 -17.42 -2.25
N GLN A 288 42.83 -17.27 -3.57
CA GLN A 288 43.66 -16.22 -4.17
C GLN A 288 42.82 -15.25 -5.01
N PRO A 289 43.20 -13.96 -5.07
CA PRO A 289 42.39 -12.88 -5.62
C PRO A 289 42.81 -12.43 -7.03
N LEU A 290 41.98 -11.56 -7.62
CA LEU A 290 42.20 -10.69 -8.80
C LEU A 290 42.12 -11.37 -10.18
N THR A 291 41.28 -10.86 -11.08
CA THR A 291 41.64 -9.74 -11.99
C THR A 291 40.45 -9.33 -12.86
N ASP A 292 40.32 -8.01 -13.00
CA ASP A 292 39.57 -7.25 -13.98
C ASP A 292 39.94 -7.62 -15.43
N ARG A 293 38.94 -7.77 -16.31
CA ARG A 293 39.02 -7.49 -17.75
C ARG A 293 37.61 -7.27 -18.30
N GLY A 294 37.33 -6.02 -18.67
CA GLY A 294 36.04 -5.56 -19.13
C GLY A 294 35.66 -5.94 -20.56
N SER A 295 34.39 -5.70 -20.85
CA SER A 295 33.87 -5.37 -22.17
C SER A 295 32.86 -4.24 -22.01
N ARG A 296 33.27 -3.06 -22.46
CA ARG A 296 32.37 -1.94 -22.79
C ARG A 296 31.37 -2.43 -23.84
N GLN A 297 30.08 -2.25 -23.58
CA GLN A 297 29.09 -2.12 -24.64
C GLN A 297 28.25 -0.88 -24.39
N GLU A 298 28.04 -0.18 -25.48
CA GLU A 298 27.68 1.22 -25.61
C GLU A 298 26.26 1.50 -25.10
N ILE A 299 26.13 2.62 -24.40
CA ILE A 299 24.85 3.17 -23.95
C ILE A 299 24.25 3.91 -25.15
N SER A 300 23.24 3.31 -25.80
CA SER A 300 22.34 4.04 -26.68
C SER A 300 21.09 4.43 -25.92
N SER A 301 20.88 5.74 -25.87
CA SER A 301 19.82 6.46 -25.18
C SER A 301 18.53 6.45 -25.99
N THR A 302 17.50 5.75 -25.52
CA THR A 302 16.06 6.17 -25.48
C THR A 302 15.22 4.95 -25.12
N ASP A 303 15.08 4.68 -23.81
CA ASP A 303 14.25 3.57 -23.33
C ASP A 303 13.01 4.16 -22.62
N PRO A 304 11.80 4.06 -23.21
CA PRO A 304 10.54 4.50 -22.59
C PRO A 304 10.27 3.85 -21.22
N SER A 305 10.95 2.73 -20.92
CA SER A 305 10.86 2.03 -19.65
C SER A 305 11.52 2.78 -18.48
N PHE A 306 12.56 3.60 -18.73
CA PHE A 306 13.27 4.32 -17.67
C PHE A 306 12.41 5.45 -17.09
N THR A 307 11.69 6.18 -17.94
CA THR A 307 10.82 7.28 -17.53
C THR A 307 9.62 6.78 -16.72
N MET A 308 9.01 5.65 -17.12
CA MET A 308 7.93 5.02 -16.36
C MET A 308 8.44 4.41 -15.05
N ARG A 309 9.59 3.73 -15.07
CA ARG A 309 10.22 3.17 -13.87
C ARG A 309 10.53 4.24 -12.83
N ARG A 310 11.08 5.39 -13.26
CA ARG A 310 11.35 6.53 -12.38
C ARG A 310 10.08 7.16 -11.81
N LYS A 311 9.00 7.22 -12.62
CA LYS A 311 7.70 7.72 -12.17
C LYS A 311 7.03 6.75 -11.17
N MET A 312 7.21 5.45 -11.36
CA MET A 312 6.71 4.40 -10.45
C MET A 312 7.50 4.33 -9.15
N GLU A 313 8.83 4.46 -9.21
CA GLU A 313 9.69 4.58 -8.04
C GLU A 313 9.32 5.82 -7.23
N HIS A 314 9.08 6.96 -7.89
CA HIS A 314 8.58 8.17 -7.23
C HIS A 314 7.25 7.91 -6.53
N LEU A 315 6.23 7.37 -7.22
CA LEU A 315 4.93 7.06 -6.60
C LEU A 315 5.05 6.12 -5.40
N ARG A 316 5.96 5.14 -5.47
CA ARG A 316 6.24 4.20 -4.36
C ARG A 316 6.93 4.88 -3.18
N GLU A 317 7.94 5.71 -3.44
CA GLU A 317 8.58 6.54 -2.42
C GLU A 317 7.56 7.46 -1.75
N GLU A 318 6.63 8.04 -2.52
CA GLU A 318 5.54 8.85 -1.97
C GLU A 318 4.62 8.00 -1.07
N MET A 319 4.25 6.78 -1.47
CA MET A 319 3.45 5.88 -0.65
C MET A 319 4.15 5.44 0.64
N GLU A 320 5.44 5.10 0.58
CA GLU A 320 6.23 4.76 1.76
C GLU A 320 6.34 5.97 2.71
N GLN A 321 6.55 7.18 2.18
CA GLN A 321 6.60 8.41 2.97
C GLN A 321 5.24 8.75 3.61
N ILE A 322 4.13 8.50 2.92
CA ILE A 322 2.78 8.64 3.49
C ILE A 322 2.56 7.60 4.60
N GLY A 323 3.05 6.36 4.41
CA GLY A 323 3.05 5.33 5.45
C GLY A 323 3.84 5.72 6.69
N LEU A 324 5.01 6.32 6.51
CA LEU A 324 5.84 6.84 7.60
C LEU A 324 5.16 8.02 8.33
N LEU A 325 4.55 8.96 7.57
CA LEU A 325 3.75 10.05 8.14
C LEU A 325 2.64 9.51 9.05
N ARG A 326 1.90 8.49 8.60
CA ARG A 326 0.88 7.83 9.42
C ARG A 326 1.48 7.25 10.70
N GLN A 327 2.54 6.46 10.60
CA GLN A 327 3.19 5.83 11.74
C GLN A 327 3.70 6.87 12.76
N ASN A 328 4.25 7.98 12.28
CA ASN A 328 4.71 9.09 13.12
C ASN A 328 3.58 9.74 13.90
N ILE A 329 2.42 9.97 13.26
CA ILE A 329 1.26 10.56 13.94
C ILE A 329 0.65 9.57 14.94
N GLU A 330 0.42 8.33 14.52
CA GLU A 330 -0.21 7.30 15.35
C GLU A 330 0.62 6.96 16.60
N SER A 331 1.95 6.84 16.45
CA SER A 331 2.87 6.55 17.56
C SER A 331 2.90 7.67 18.61
N ARG A 332 2.73 8.93 18.18
CA ARG A 332 2.77 10.10 19.07
C ARG A 332 1.43 10.41 19.70
N LEU A 333 0.35 10.37 18.95
CA LEU A 333 -0.99 10.64 19.49
C LEU A 333 -1.63 9.42 20.15
N LYS A 334 -1.08 8.21 19.95
CA LYS A 334 -1.66 6.93 20.39
C LYS A 334 -3.09 6.72 19.88
N VAL A 335 -3.38 7.22 18.67
CA VAL A 335 -4.66 7.10 17.98
C VAL A 335 -4.42 6.38 16.66
N LEU A 336 -5.37 5.53 16.24
CA LEU A 336 -5.36 4.88 14.92
C LEU A 336 -5.96 5.82 13.89
N LEU A 337 -5.19 6.18 12.86
CA LEU A 337 -5.69 6.95 11.74
C LEU A 337 -6.39 6.04 10.73
N PRO A 338 -7.41 6.54 10.01
CA PRO A 338 -7.96 5.87 8.83
C PRO A 338 -6.88 5.59 7.78
N ASP A 339 -7.14 4.62 6.89
CA ASP A 339 -6.22 4.29 5.81
C ASP A 339 -6.00 5.44 4.81
N ASP A 340 -6.97 6.35 4.71
CA ASP A 340 -6.84 7.59 3.95
C ASP A 340 -6.30 8.72 4.84
N VAL A 341 -4.96 8.80 4.89
CA VAL A 341 -4.25 9.82 5.67
C VAL A 341 -4.58 11.22 5.15
N GLY A 342 -4.80 11.40 3.84
CA GLY A 342 -5.17 12.69 3.26
C GLY A 342 -6.47 13.22 3.84
N ALA A 343 -7.52 12.42 3.73
CA ALA A 343 -8.84 12.77 4.25
C ALA A 343 -8.84 13.00 5.77
N ALA A 344 -8.02 12.24 6.51
CA ALA A 344 -7.91 12.36 7.97
C ALA A 344 -7.17 13.64 8.44
N LEU A 345 -6.27 14.19 7.61
CA LEU A 345 -5.51 15.39 7.94
C LEU A 345 -6.10 16.68 7.37
N MET A 346 -6.99 16.59 6.38
CA MET A 346 -7.60 17.71 5.68
C MET A 346 -8.30 18.71 6.61
N ASP A 347 -8.91 18.25 7.72
CA ASP A 347 -9.59 19.12 8.68
C ASP A 347 -8.63 19.90 9.61
N GLY A 348 -7.33 19.57 9.54
CA GLY A 348 -6.25 20.16 10.33
C GLY A 348 -6.29 19.83 11.83
N VAL A 349 -7.29 19.11 12.32
CA VAL A 349 -7.51 18.85 13.75
C VAL A 349 -6.42 17.95 14.31
N VAL A 350 -6.16 16.84 13.61
CA VAL A 350 -5.12 15.86 13.98
C VAL A 350 -3.74 16.53 14.05
N LEU A 351 -3.40 17.36 13.05
CA LEU A 351 -2.13 18.08 12.99
C LEU A 351 -1.99 19.10 14.13
N CYS A 352 -3.06 19.81 14.45
CA CYS A 352 -3.08 20.73 15.59
C CYS A 352 -2.88 20.00 16.93
N HIS A 353 -3.52 18.84 17.11
CA HIS A 353 -3.33 18.01 18.30
C HIS A 353 -1.91 17.47 18.40
N LEU A 354 -1.31 17.05 17.28
CA LEU A 354 0.09 16.62 17.23
C LEU A 354 1.03 17.73 17.69
N ALA A 355 0.89 18.95 17.16
CA ALA A 355 1.69 20.08 17.57
C ALA A 355 1.54 20.39 19.08
N ASN A 356 0.32 20.34 19.60
CA ASN A 356 0.05 20.52 21.02
C ASN A 356 0.59 19.38 21.91
N HIS A 357 0.74 18.17 21.38
CA HIS A 357 1.33 17.05 22.11
C HIS A 357 2.85 17.16 22.20
N ILE A 358 3.49 17.72 21.16
CA ILE A 358 4.94 17.96 21.12
C ILE A 358 5.30 19.16 22.00
N CYS A 359 4.54 20.25 21.90
CA CYS A 359 4.70 21.43 22.75
C CYS A 359 3.33 21.94 23.21
N PRO A 360 2.98 21.77 24.50
CA PRO A 360 1.68 22.17 25.04
C PRO A 360 1.35 23.64 24.78
N ARG A 361 0.11 23.92 24.35
CA ARG A 361 -0.44 25.27 24.06
C ARG A 361 0.18 25.97 22.84
N SER A 362 0.85 25.25 21.94
CA SER A 362 1.39 25.82 20.69
C SER A 362 0.31 26.26 19.71
N VAL A 363 -0.81 25.53 19.64
CA VAL A 363 -2.01 25.88 18.88
C VAL A 363 -3.11 26.32 19.86
N ALA A 364 -3.41 27.61 19.88
CA ALA A 364 -4.31 28.23 20.85
C ALA A 364 -5.80 27.90 20.63
N SER A 365 -6.22 27.70 19.38
CA SER A 365 -7.61 27.42 19.03
C SER A 365 -7.68 26.36 17.94
N ILE A 366 -8.39 25.27 18.22
CA ILE A 366 -8.65 24.18 17.28
C ILE A 366 -10.16 24.08 17.09
N HIS A 367 -10.62 24.21 15.85
CA HIS A 367 -12.02 23.96 15.54
C HIS A 367 -12.22 22.44 15.43
N VAL A 368 -12.88 21.85 16.42
CA VAL A 368 -13.18 20.41 16.46
C VAL A 368 -14.61 20.18 15.96
N PRO A 369 -14.91 19.12 15.18
CA PRO A 369 -16.27 18.85 14.75
C PRO A 369 -17.14 18.45 15.96
N SER A 370 -18.39 18.91 15.99
CA SER A 370 -19.33 18.56 17.06
C SER A 370 -20.01 17.23 16.74
N PRO A 371 -20.44 16.43 17.73
CA PRO A 371 -21.22 15.22 17.48
C PRO A 371 -22.47 15.44 16.61
N ALA A 372 -23.05 16.64 16.64
CA ALA A 372 -24.19 17.03 15.80
C ALA A 372 -23.80 17.48 14.38
N VAL A 373 -22.54 17.89 14.15
CA VAL A 373 -22.01 18.34 12.86
C VAL A 373 -20.63 17.70 12.66
N PRO A 374 -20.59 16.46 12.13
CA PRO A 374 -19.37 15.65 12.12
C PRO A 374 -18.31 16.11 11.10
N LYS A 375 -18.62 17.11 10.27
CA LYS A 375 -17.69 17.69 9.29
C LYS A 375 -17.53 19.19 9.50
N LEU A 376 -16.28 19.65 9.53
CA LEU A 376 -15.99 21.07 9.54
C LEU A 376 -16.22 21.70 8.16
N SER A 377 -16.68 22.95 8.15
CA SER A 377 -16.70 23.79 6.94
C SER A 377 -15.29 24.08 6.47
N MET A 378 -15.07 24.21 5.16
CA MET A 378 -13.75 24.50 4.58
C MET A 378 -13.06 25.74 5.17
N ALA A 379 -13.82 26.78 5.55
CA ALA A 379 -13.28 27.95 6.24
C ALA A 379 -12.65 27.63 7.62
N LYS A 380 -13.22 26.67 8.35
CA LYS A 380 -12.71 26.21 9.64
C LYS A 380 -11.52 25.25 9.46
N CYS A 381 -11.56 24.38 8.46
CA CYS A 381 -10.41 23.53 8.10
C CYS A 381 -9.21 24.39 7.74
N ARG A 382 -9.40 25.41 6.88
CA ARG A 382 -8.34 26.36 6.52
C ARG A 382 -7.73 27.06 7.75
N ARG A 383 -8.56 27.54 8.68
CA ARG A 383 -8.08 28.14 9.94
C ARG A 383 -7.27 27.17 10.80
N ASN A 384 -7.70 25.91 10.91
CA ASN A 384 -6.93 24.91 11.65
C ASN A 384 -5.56 24.67 11.01
N VAL A 385 -5.52 24.54 9.68
CA VAL A 385 -4.27 24.37 8.93
C VAL A 385 -3.35 25.58 9.09
N GLU A 386 -3.87 26.80 8.97
CA GLU A 386 -3.09 28.03 9.21
C GLU A 386 -2.52 28.09 10.63
N ASN A 387 -3.35 27.78 11.64
CA ASN A 387 -2.93 27.74 13.03
C ASN A 387 -1.83 26.71 13.28
N PHE A 388 -1.93 25.52 12.66
CA PHE A 388 -0.88 24.50 12.73
C PHE A 388 0.43 24.98 12.10
N LEU A 389 0.38 25.56 10.90
CA LEU A 389 1.58 26.04 10.21
C LEU A 389 2.26 27.17 10.99
N ASP A 390 1.49 28.08 11.59
CA ASP A 390 2.04 29.14 12.43
C ASP A 390 2.63 28.61 13.73
N ALA A 391 2.06 27.55 14.31
CA ALA A 391 2.67 26.84 15.44
C ALA A 391 4.01 26.21 15.04
N CYS A 392 4.08 25.52 13.88
CA CYS A 392 5.32 24.93 13.38
C CYS A 392 6.42 25.98 13.17
N LYS A 393 6.09 27.15 12.61
CA LYS A 393 7.06 28.27 12.46
C LYS A 393 7.57 28.74 13.82
N LYS A 394 6.68 28.92 14.81
CA LYS A 394 7.05 29.36 16.17
C LYS A 394 7.91 28.34 16.91
N LEU A 395 7.70 27.06 16.63
CA LEU A 395 8.48 25.96 17.22
C LEU A 395 9.86 25.78 16.56
N GLY A 396 10.16 26.54 15.50
CA GLY A 396 11.48 26.53 14.85
C GLY A 396 11.61 25.51 13.72
N VAL A 397 10.51 25.05 13.13
CA VAL A 397 10.58 24.23 11.92
C VAL A 397 11.16 25.08 10.76
N PRO A 398 12.23 24.63 10.08
CA PRO A 398 12.85 25.36 8.98
C PRO A 398 11.87 25.65 7.83
N GLN A 399 11.98 26.83 7.21
CA GLN A 399 11.05 27.28 6.16
C GLN A 399 11.09 26.40 4.91
N ASP A 400 12.24 25.81 4.59
CA ASP A 400 12.45 24.85 3.50
C ASP A 400 11.74 23.50 3.73
N LYS A 401 11.44 23.17 4.99
CA LYS A 401 10.75 21.93 5.39
C LYS A 401 9.26 22.13 5.69
N LEU A 402 8.75 23.35 5.57
CA LEU A 402 7.37 23.69 5.90
C LEU A 402 6.42 23.39 4.72
N CYS A 403 5.30 22.74 5.01
CA CYS A 403 4.24 22.48 4.04
C CYS A 403 3.38 23.74 3.80
N LEU A 404 2.56 23.71 2.75
CA LEU A 404 1.71 24.83 2.33
C LEU A 404 0.26 24.42 2.57
N PRO A 405 -0.68 25.36 2.74
CA PRO A 405 -2.07 25.02 3.03
C PRO A 405 -2.71 24.08 1.99
N HIS A 406 -2.40 24.24 0.69
CA HIS A 406 -2.93 23.37 -0.36
C HIS A 406 -2.41 21.93 -0.30
N HIS A 407 -1.20 21.69 0.25
CA HIS A 407 -0.69 20.32 0.44
C HIS A 407 -1.54 19.49 1.40
N ILE A 408 -2.23 20.15 2.34
CA ILE A 408 -3.12 19.51 3.32
C ILE A 408 -4.57 19.55 2.84
N LEU A 409 -5.03 20.70 2.32
CA LEU A 409 -6.43 20.91 1.94
C LEU A 409 -6.84 20.21 0.64
N GLU A 410 -5.91 19.97 -0.28
CA GLU A 410 -6.17 19.31 -1.57
C GLU A 410 -5.71 17.85 -1.61
N GLU A 411 -5.19 17.33 -0.48
CA GLU A 411 -4.69 15.95 -0.35
C GLU A 411 -3.53 15.57 -1.30
N ARG A 412 -3.00 16.53 -2.07
CA ARG A 412 -2.00 16.34 -3.14
C ARG A 412 -0.54 16.55 -2.72
N GLY A 413 -0.26 16.85 -1.45
CA GLY A 413 1.08 17.17 -0.97
C GLY A 413 1.50 16.48 0.33
N LEU A 414 0.97 15.28 0.58
CA LEU A 414 1.15 14.57 1.85
C LEU A 414 2.61 14.25 2.18
N VAL A 415 3.43 14.01 1.16
CA VAL A 415 4.89 13.86 1.30
C VAL A 415 5.51 15.05 2.02
N LYS A 416 5.17 16.26 1.58
CA LYS A 416 5.70 17.50 2.17
C LYS A 416 5.12 17.74 3.57
N VAL A 417 3.88 17.30 3.83
CA VAL A 417 3.31 17.25 5.19
C VAL A 417 4.10 16.30 6.08
N GLY A 418 4.48 15.13 5.56
CA GLY A 418 5.42 14.17 6.15
C GLY A 418 6.71 14.80 6.60
N VAL A 419 7.38 15.54 5.71
CA VAL A 419 8.62 16.25 6.00
C VAL A 419 8.44 17.28 7.13
N THR A 420 7.36 18.06 7.11
CA THR A 420 7.07 19.04 8.17
C THR A 420 6.82 18.37 9.52
N VAL A 421 6.05 17.28 9.53
CA VAL A 421 5.76 16.51 10.75
C VAL A 421 7.02 15.87 11.30
N GLN A 422 7.86 15.28 10.45
CA GLN A 422 9.14 14.71 10.86
C GLN A 422 10.05 15.78 11.47
N ALA A 423 10.19 16.93 10.79
CA ALA A 423 10.97 18.05 11.31
C ALA A 423 10.45 18.55 12.65
N LEU A 424 9.13 18.55 12.86
CA LEU A 424 8.50 18.91 14.13
C LEU A 424 8.81 17.89 15.25
N LEU A 425 8.89 16.60 14.91
CA LEU A 425 9.22 15.52 15.86
C LEU A 425 10.71 15.45 16.22
N ASP A 426 11.57 15.91 15.33
CA ASP A 426 13.03 15.94 15.51
C ASP A 426 13.51 17.17 16.28
N LEU A 427 12.61 18.11 16.61
CA LEU A 427 12.95 19.27 17.43
C LEU A 427 13.39 18.81 18.83
N PRO A 428 14.49 19.36 19.37
CA PRO A 428 14.92 19.06 20.72
C PRO A 428 13.82 19.51 21.69
N THR A 429 13.31 18.58 22.50
CA THR A 429 12.34 18.88 23.55
C THR A 429 13.00 19.83 24.56
N SER A 430 12.73 21.13 24.44
CA SER A 430 13.15 22.08 25.47
C SER A 430 12.50 21.69 26.78
N LYS A 431 13.33 21.38 27.79
CA LYS A 431 12.90 21.10 29.16
C LYS A 431 12.03 22.28 29.66
N PRO A 432 11.08 22.03 30.58
CA PRO A 432 10.35 23.12 31.20
C PRO A 432 11.36 24.03 31.92
N THR A 433 11.45 25.29 31.48
CA THR A 433 12.13 26.34 32.21
C THR A 433 11.48 26.42 33.58
N GLN A 434 12.18 25.94 34.61
CA GLN A 434 11.82 26.27 35.97
C GLN A 434 11.89 27.79 36.09
N LEU A 435 10.76 28.43 36.41
CA LEU A 435 10.77 29.74 37.03
C LEU A 435 11.44 29.57 38.40
N SER A 436 12.74 29.84 38.47
CA SER A 436 13.42 30.23 39.69
C SER A 436 13.57 31.76 39.67
N THR A 437 12.75 32.43 40.49
CA THR A 437 13.07 33.64 41.26
C THR A 437 14.11 34.61 40.70
N VAL A 438 13.67 35.82 40.35
CA VAL A 438 13.98 37.05 41.10
C VAL A 438 12.72 37.91 41.17
#